data_AF-A0A9E5HRU7-F1
#
_entry.id   AF-A0A9E5HRU7-F1
#
_cell.length_a   1.000
_cell.length_b   1.000
_cell.length_c   1.000
_cell.angle_alpha   90.00
_cell.angle_beta   90.00
_cell.angle_gamma   90.00
#
_symmetry.space_group_name_H-M   'P 1'
#
loop_
_entity.id
_entity.type
_entity.pdbx_description
1 polymer ?
#
loop_
_entity_poly.entity_id
_entity_poly.type
_entity_poly.pdbx_seq_one_letter_code
_entity_poly.pdbx_strand_id
1 'polypeptide(L)'
;MKNTNYTASDYASEQVGTSGNNTLGTSTSSESLALFGLTGNDSLMSSSFDDYFEGDAGNDTVNGCSGNDAAYGGGGDDLFYSLPGG
;
A
#
# COMPACT_ATOMS: atom_id res chain seq x y z
N MET A 1 -8.02 -10.86 -9.17
CA MET A 1 -8.94 -11.31 -8.10
C MET A 1 -8.37 -10.71 -6.82
N LYS A 2 -9.13 -9.92 -6.05
CA LYS A 2 -8.65 -9.40 -4.76
C LYS A 2 -8.25 -10.58 -3.89
N ASN A 3 -7.05 -10.56 -3.28
CA ASN A 3 -6.68 -11.55 -2.30
C ASN A 3 -7.57 -11.35 -1.04
N THR A 4 -8.68 -12.07 -0.94
CA THR A 4 -9.74 -11.86 0.07
C THR A 4 -9.35 -12.30 1.49
N ASN A 5 -8.07 -12.56 1.77
CA ASN A 5 -7.59 -12.93 3.10
C ASN A 5 -7.21 -11.73 3.98
N TYR A 6 -7.24 -10.51 3.44
CA TYR A 6 -7.05 -9.28 4.19
C TYR A 6 -8.39 -8.54 4.26
N THR A 7 -9.26 -8.96 5.16
CA THR A 7 -10.50 -8.22 5.42
C THR A 7 -10.19 -6.98 6.26
N ALA A 8 -11.00 -5.93 6.12
CA ALA A 8 -10.96 -4.68 6.92
C ALA A 8 -11.03 -4.87 8.46
N SER A 9 -10.94 -6.11 8.97
CA SER A 9 -10.73 -6.45 10.38
C SER A 9 -9.28 -6.34 10.83
N ASP A 10 -8.32 -6.45 9.91
CA ASP A 10 -6.89 -6.55 10.24
C ASP A 10 -6.19 -5.18 10.14
N TYR A 11 -6.76 -4.26 9.34
CA TYR A 11 -6.30 -2.89 9.17
C TYR A 11 -7.42 -1.90 9.46
N ALA A 12 -7.09 -0.79 10.10
CA ALA A 12 -8.08 0.16 10.60
C ALA A 12 -8.66 1.07 9.51
N SER A 13 -8.04 1.17 8.32
CA SER A 13 -8.67 1.79 7.15
C SER A 13 -8.24 1.17 5.83
N GLU A 14 -9.13 1.23 4.83
CA GLU A 14 -8.91 0.70 3.47
C GLU A 14 -9.03 1.84 2.45
N GLN A 15 -8.08 1.93 1.51
CA GLN A 15 -8.18 2.77 0.33
C GLN A 15 -7.99 1.94 -0.94
N VAL A 16 -8.83 2.20 -1.94
CA VAL A 16 -8.78 1.52 -3.23
C VAL A 16 -8.71 2.57 -4.33
N GLY A 17 -7.71 2.41 -5.19
CA GLY A 17 -7.50 3.20 -6.39
C GLY A 17 -8.44 2.80 -7.54
N THR A 18 -7.95 3.01 -8.74
CA THR A 18 -8.62 2.86 -10.03
C THR A 18 -7.65 2.20 -11.01
N SER A 19 -8.09 1.93 -12.24
CA SER A 19 -7.21 1.33 -13.26
C SER A 19 -6.18 2.30 -13.88
N GLY A 20 -5.82 3.39 -13.21
CA GLY A 20 -4.84 4.35 -13.70
C GLY A 20 -4.11 5.00 -12.55
N ASN A 21 -3.04 5.72 -12.85
CA ASN A 21 -2.08 6.22 -11.86
C ASN A 21 -2.76 6.98 -10.71
N ASN A 22 -2.54 6.51 -9.49
CA ASN A 22 -3.15 7.05 -8.29
C ASN A 22 -2.11 7.49 -7.27
N THR A 23 -2.58 8.36 -6.36
CA THR A 23 -1.88 8.66 -5.12
C THR A 23 -2.77 8.21 -3.98
N LEU A 24 -2.27 7.26 -3.18
CA LEU A 24 -3.01 6.63 -2.10
C LEU A 24 -2.24 6.74 -0.78
N GLY A 25 -2.97 6.69 0.33
CA GLY A 25 -2.43 6.71 1.69
C GLY A 25 -2.06 8.10 2.20
N THR A 26 -1.55 8.14 3.43
CA THR A 26 -1.04 9.33 4.11
C THR A 26 -0.11 8.92 5.26
N SER A 27 1.01 9.63 5.43
CA SER A 27 1.94 9.43 6.55
C SER A 27 1.42 9.95 7.89
N THR A 28 0.25 10.59 7.93
CA THR A 28 -0.33 11.16 9.15
C THR A 28 -1.52 10.37 9.67
N SER A 29 -1.78 9.19 9.12
CA SER A 29 -2.80 8.29 9.67
C SER A 29 -2.40 7.88 11.09
N SER A 30 -3.35 7.89 12.01
CA SER A 30 -3.18 7.36 13.37
C SER A 30 -3.55 5.88 13.47
N GLU A 31 -3.72 5.24 12.32
CA GLU A 31 -4.34 3.93 12.13
C GLU A 31 -3.60 3.19 11.02
N SER A 32 -3.60 1.86 11.08
CA SER A 32 -3.05 1.03 10.01
C SER A 32 -3.90 1.09 8.73
N LEU A 33 -3.24 0.97 7.59
CA LEU A 33 -3.78 1.20 6.25
C LEU A 33 -3.66 -0.08 5.40
N ALA A 34 -4.72 -0.42 4.69
CA ALA A 34 -4.69 -1.33 3.55
C ALA A 34 -4.91 -0.55 2.26
N LEU A 35 -3.90 -0.52 1.39
CA LEU A 35 -3.88 0.28 0.16
C LEU A 35 -3.90 -0.65 -1.06
N PHE A 36 -4.84 -0.43 -1.97
CA PHE A 36 -4.98 -1.21 -3.19
C PHE A 36 -4.85 -0.29 -4.41
N GLY A 37 -3.71 -0.37 -5.12
CA GLY A 37 -3.41 0.43 -6.31
C GLY A 37 -4.28 0.07 -7.50
N LEU A 38 -4.39 -1.24 -7.77
CA LEU A 38 -4.90 -1.81 -9.04
C LEU A 38 -3.97 -1.41 -10.20
N THR A 39 -4.36 -1.67 -11.44
CA THR A 39 -3.49 -1.36 -12.57
C THR A 39 -3.15 0.13 -12.67
N GLY A 40 -1.92 0.49 -13.00
CA GLY A 40 -1.47 1.87 -13.09
C GLY A 40 -0.07 2.01 -12.53
N ASN A 41 0.56 3.16 -12.71
CA ASN A 41 1.79 3.47 -11.99
C ASN A 41 1.42 4.31 -10.78
N ASP A 42 1.32 3.68 -9.62
CA ASP A 42 0.80 4.30 -8.42
C ASP A 42 1.91 4.83 -7.52
N SER A 43 1.58 5.86 -6.74
CA SER A 43 2.46 6.43 -5.73
C SER A 43 1.78 6.39 -4.38
N LEU A 44 2.34 5.62 -3.46
CA LEU A 44 1.75 5.34 -2.17
C LEU A 44 2.64 5.79 -1.02
N MET A 45 1.98 6.30 0.02
CA MET A 45 2.61 6.63 1.29
C MET A 45 1.75 6.07 2.40
N SER A 46 2.25 5.07 3.12
CA SER A 46 1.54 4.48 4.24
C SER A 46 1.80 5.29 5.54
N SER A 47 1.30 4.78 6.65
CA SER A 47 1.37 5.38 7.99
C SER A 47 2.62 4.92 8.76
N SER A 48 2.70 5.27 10.05
CA SER A 48 3.75 4.75 10.94
C SER A 48 3.39 3.42 11.63
N PHE A 49 2.33 2.75 11.18
CA PHE A 49 1.85 1.47 11.72
C PHE A 49 2.14 0.34 10.74
N ASP A 50 1.84 -0.89 11.14
CA ASP A 50 1.94 -2.05 10.25
C ASP A 50 0.88 -1.94 9.15
N ASP A 51 1.30 -1.65 7.93
CA ASP A 51 0.41 -1.38 6.79
C ASP A 51 0.51 -2.46 5.70
N TYR A 52 -0.48 -2.46 4.80
CA TYR A 52 -0.53 -3.36 3.65
C TYR A 52 -0.68 -2.60 2.32
N PHE A 53 0.02 -3.07 1.30
CA PHE A 53 -0.13 -2.62 -0.08
C PHE A 53 -0.29 -3.76 -1.11
N GLU A 54 -1.18 -3.57 -2.08
CA GLU A 54 -1.34 -4.42 -3.28
C GLU A 54 -1.48 -3.57 -4.57
N GLY A 55 -0.50 -3.67 -5.47
CA GLY A 55 -0.38 -2.85 -6.70
C GLY A 55 -0.94 -3.46 -7.99
N ASP A 56 -1.08 -4.78 -8.10
CA ASP A 56 -1.50 -5.47 -9.35
C ASP A 56 -0.53 -5.26 -10.54
N ALA A 57 -0.71 -4.27 -11.43
CA ALA A 57 0.11 -4.15 -12.63
C ALA A 57 0.49 -2.71 -12.96
N GLY A 58 1.77 -2.48 -13.23
CA GLY A 58 2.36 -1.17 -13.50
C GLY A 58 3.62 -0.98 -12.67
N ASN A 59 4.21 0.21 -12.75
CA ASN A 59 5.45 0.51 -12.02
C ASN A 59 5.10 1.36 -10.79
N ASP A 60 4.95 0.71 -9.65
CA ASP A 60 4.48 1.35 -8.43
C ASP A 60 5.62 1.86 -7.55
N THR A 61 5.38 2.93 -6.80
CA THR A 61 6.31 3.45 -5.80
C THR A 61 5.61 3.54 -4.46
N VAL A 62 6.15 2.85 -3.46
CA VAL A 62 5.56 2.75 -2.12
C VAL A 62 6.58 3.18 -1.08
N ASN A 63 6.18 4.16 -0.26
CA ASN A 63 6.84 4.49 0.99
C ASN A 63 6.05 3.84 2.14
N GLY A 64 6.62 2.78 2.72
CA GLY A 64 6.05 2.08 3.88
C GLY A 64 6.15 2.84 5.19
N CYS A 65 6.86 3.98 5.22
CA CYS A 65 7.15 4.70 6.46
C CYS A 65 7.76 3.74 7.52
N SER A 66 7.38 3.84 8.80
CA SER A 66 7.87 2.93 9.84
C SER A 66 6.80 1.90 10.16
N GLY A 67 7.19 0.67 10.48
CA GLY A 67 6.24 -0.39 10.77
C GLY A 67 6.74 -1.71 10.21
N ASN A 68 6.03 -2.79 10.51
CA ASN A 68 6.20 -4.07 9.85
C ASN A 68 5.22 -4.17 8.68
N ASP A 69 5.55 -3.47 7.60
CA ASP A 69 4.67 -3.39 6.43
C ASP A 69 4.75 -4.63 5.55
N ALA A 70 3.65 -4.93 4.89
CA ALA A 70 3.58 -5.95 3.85
C ALA A 70 3.19 -5.31 2.51
N ALA A 71 3.94 -5.63 1.45
CA ALA A 71 3.68 -5.08 0.13
C ALA A 71 3.74 -6.17 -0.95
N TYR A 72 2.78 -6.11 -1.87
CA TYR A 72 2.74 -6.90 -3.08
C TYR A 72 2.63 -5.94 -4.28
N GLY A 73 3.73 -5.69 -4.98
CA GLY A 73 3.74 -4.81 -6.16
C GLY A 73 2.98 -5.41 -7.34
N GLY A 74 3.12 -6.71 -7.55
CA GLY A 74 2.50 -7.39 -8.69
C GLY A 74 3.42 -7.38 -9.91
N GLY A 75 2.91 -7.02 -11.08
CA GLY A 75 3.66 -7.05 -12.34
C GLY A 75 4.15 -5.67 -12.75
N GLY A 76 5.47 -5.51 -12.92
CA GLY A 76 6.10 -4.27 -13.36
C GLY A 76 7.39 -4.04 -12.58
N ASP A 77 7.97 -2.86 -12.73
CA ASP A 77 9.18 -2.45 -12.00
C ASP A 77 8.77 -1.62 -10.78
N ASP A 78 8.57 -2.30 -9.65
CA ASP A 78 8.10 -1.68 -8.41
C ASP A 78 9.25 -1.25 -7.49
N LEU A 79 9.03 -0.16 -6.77
CA LEU A 79 9.95 0.34 -5.75
C LEU A 79 9.25 0.42 -4.39
N PHE A 80 9.69 -0.42 -3.46
CA PHE A 80 9.26 -0.39 -2.05
C PHE A 80 10.41 0.04 -1.15
N TYR A 81 10.21 1.07 -0.33
CA TYR A 81 11.15 1.48 0.72
C TYR A 81 10.42 1.82 2.01
N SER A 82 10.99 1.40 3.13
CA SER A 82 10.53 1.72 4.48
C SER A 82 11.66 2.34 5.29
N LEU A 83 11.29 3.09 6.33
CA LEU A 83 12.21 3.52 7.37
C LEU A 83 12.50 2.33 8.29
N PRO A 84 13.74 2.17 8.78
CA PRO A 84 14.06 1.09 9.70
C PRO A 84 13.17 1.19 10.95
N GLY A 85 12.44 0.11 11.25
CA GLY A 85 11.67 -0.04 12.48
C GLY A 85 12.59 0.08 13.70
N GLY A 86 12.22 0.96 14.64
CA GLY A 86 12.96 1.20 15.89
C GLY A 86 12.69 0.15 16.97
#